data_AF-A0A494RQR8-F1
#
_entry.id   AF-A0A494RQR8-F1
#
_cell.length_a   1.000
_cell.length_b   1.000
_cell.length_c   1.000
_cell.angle_alpha   90.00
_cell.angle_beta   90.00
_cell.angle_gamma   90.00
#
_symmetry.space_group_name_H-M   'P 1'
#
loop_
_entity.id
_entity.type
_entity.pdbx_description
1 polymer ?
#
loop_
_entity_poly.entity_id
_entity_poly.type
_entity_poly.pdbx_seq_one_letter_code
_entity_poly.pdbx_strand_id
1 'polypeptide(L)' 'MEKSAPRRRETASLDPVDYPIREYVAAMAMELAGMARWDGDERLAGLLESAADLARRTASA' A
#
# COMPACT_ATOMS: atom_id res chain seq x y z
N MET A 1 -5.07 -31.53 -33.44
CA MET A 1 -5.72 -30.30 -32.94
C MET A 1 -4.96 -29.90 -31.70
N GLU A 2 -3.90 -29.11 -31.87
CA GLU A 2 -2.99 -28.70 -30.79
C GLU A 2 -3.73 -27.69 -29.91
N LYS A 3 -4.16 -28.13 -28.72
CA LYS A 3 -4.68 -27.22 -27.71
C LYS A 3 -3.47 -26.52 -27.08
N SER A 4 -3.16 -25.33 -27.58
CA SER A 4 -2.24 -24.39 -26.96
C SER A 4 -2.66 -24.17 -25.50
N ALA A 5 -1.90 -24.73 -24.57
CA ALA A 5 -2.06 -24.48 -23.16
C ALA A 5 -1.95 -22.97 -22.90
N PRO A 6 -2.73 -22.39 -21.98
CA PRO A 6 -2.63 -20.97 -21.67
C PRO A 6 -1.20 -20.70 -21.22
N ARG A 7 -0.51 -19.77 -21.91
CA ARG A 7 0.72 -19.16 -21.41
C ARG A 7 0.41 -18.74 -19.99
N ARG A 8 0.97 -19.48 -19.02
CA ARG A 8 1.07 -19.04 -17.64
C ARG A 8 1.65 -17.63 -17.77
N ARG A 9 0.83 -16.62 -17.52
CA ARG A 9 1.34 -15.28 -17.26
C ARG A 9 2.31 -15.54 -16.12
N GLU A 10 3.60 -15.53 -16.41
CA GLU A 10 4.60 -15.20 -15.43
C GLU A 10 4.11 -13.89 -14.85
N THR A 11 3.37 -13.97 -13.75
CA THR A 11 3.47 -12.98 -12.70
C THR A 11 4.96 -12.94 -12.44
N ALA A 12 5.65 -12.02 -13.13
CA ALA A 12 6.99 -11.64 -12.80
C ALA A 12 6.98 -11.54 -11.28
N SER A 13 7.68 -12.46 -10.63
CA SER A 13 7.88 -12.44 -9.21
C SER A 13 8.62 -11.13 -8.97
N LEU A 14 7.86 -10.07 -8.70
CA LEU A 14 8.39 -8.83 -8.19
C LEU A 14 9.13 -9.25 -6.93
N ASP A 15 10.45 -9.18 -6.99
CA ASP A 15 11.28 -9.51 -5.86
C ASP A 15 10.77 -8.65 -4.69
N PRO A 16 10.47 -9.21 -3.50
CA PRO A 16 9.95 -8.43 -2.37
C PRO A 16 10.84 -7.23 -1.99
N VAL A 17 12.08 -7.23 -2.48
CA VAL A 17 13.09 -6.19 -2.33
C VAL A 17 12.76 -4.92 -3.13
N ASP A 18 12.00 -5.03 -4.23
CA ASP A 18 11.66 -3.90 -5.12
C ASP A 18 10.22 -3.39 -4.95
N TYR A 19 9.39 -4.04 -4.11
CA TYR A 19 8.05 -3.53 -3.84
C TYR A 19 8.15 -2.40 -2.81
N PRO A 20 7.67 -1.18 -3.12
CA PRO A 20 7.75 -0.02 -2.23
C PRO A 20 6.69 -0.14 -1.12
N ILE A 21 6.88 -1.13 -0.22
CA ILE A 21 5.93 -1.47 0.85
C ILE A 21 5.67 -0.24 1.73
N ARG A 22 6.70 0.56 2.00
CA ARG A 22 6.58 1.72 2.90
C ARG A 22 5.76 2.84 2.27
N GLU A 23 5.95 3.10 0.99
CA GLU A 23 5.19 4.05 0.20
C GLU A 23 3.74 3.61 0.06
N TYR A 24 3.52 2.31 -0.19
CA TYR A 24 2.18 1.73 -0.23
C TYR A 24 1.47 1.88 1.13
N VAL A 25 2.14 1.51 2.23
CA VAL A 25 1.60 1.66 3.59
C VAL A 25 1.27 3.12 3.89
N ALA A 26 2.15 4.06 3.51
CA ALA A 26 1.89 5.48 3.69
C ALA A 26 0.66 5.97 2.91
N ALA A 27 0.53 5.56 1.65
CA ALA A 27 -0.62 5.92 0.81
C ALA A 27 -1.93 5.36 1.39
N MET A 28 -1.95 4.07 1.76
CA MET A 28 -3.12 3.42 2.34
C MET A 28 -3.52 4.05 3.68
N ALA A 29 -2.55 4.37 4.54
CA ALA A 29 -2.83 5.02 5.81
C ALA A 29 -3.46 6.41 5.62
N MET A 30 -3.03 7.19 4.62
CA MET A 30 -3.66 8.47 4.30
C MET A 30 -5.08 8.33 3.74
N GLU A 31 -5.34 7.33 2.89
CA GLU A 31 -6.71 7.07 2.41
C GLU A 31 -7.64 6.73 3.58
N LEU A 32 -7.21 5.84 4.46
CA LEU A 32 -7.97 5.47 5.66
C LEU A 32 -8.19 6.67 6.59
N ALA A 33 -7.21 7.57 6.72
CA ALA A 33 -7.37 8.80 7.49
C ALA A 33 -8.47 9.69 6.92
N GLY A 34 -8.55 9.80 5.58
CA GLY A 34 -9.64 10.50 4.90
C GLY A 34 -11.01 9.87 5.17
N MET A 35 -11.09 8.53 5.17
CA MET A 35 -12.33 7.80 5.50
C MET A 35 -12.75 8.01 6.95
N ALA A 36 -11.81 7.95 7.90
CA ALA A 36 -12.08 8.19 9.31
C ALA A 36 -12.59 9.62 9.56
N ARG A 37 -11.98 10.62 8.89
CA ARG A 37 -12.44 12.01 8.96
C ARG A 37 -13.82 12.21 8.36
N TRP A 38 -14.12 11.52 7.25
CA TRP A 38 -15.45 11.53 6.65
C TRP A 38 -16.52 10.97 7.60
N ASP A 39 -16.18 9.96 8.41
CA ASP A 39 -17.06 9.37 9.44
C ASP A 39 -17.11 10.20 10.74
N GLY A 40 -16.34 11.29 10.83
CA GLY A 40 -16.26 12.16 12.01
C GLY A 40 -15.32 11.67 13.12
N ASP A 41 -14.55 10.60 12.89
CA ASP A 41 -13.54 10.11 13.84
C ASP A 41 -12.17 10.77 13.58
N GLU A 42 -12.04 12.01 14.05
CA GLU A 42 -10.79 12.77 13.95
C GLU A 42 -9.62 12.13 14.72
N ARG A 43 -9.91 11.38 15.79
CA ARG A 43 -8.86 10.73 16.59
C ARG A 43 -8.23 9.60 15.79
N LEU A 44 -9.05 8.76 15.16
CA LEU A 44 -8.59 7.71 14.27
C LEU A 44 -7.85 8.30 13.05
N ALA A 45 -8.38 9.37 12.46
CA ALA A 45 -7.73 10.07 11.35
C ALA A 45 -6.31 10.53 11.71
N GLY A 46 -6.12 11.17 12.87
CA GLY A 46 -4.79 11.63 13.31
C GLY A 46 -3.79 10.49 13.58
N LEU A 47 -4.26 9.34 14.08
CA LEU A 47 -3.40 8.15 14.27
C LEU A 47 -2.93 7.59 12.91
N LEU A 48 -3.81 7.57 11.92
CA LEU A 48 -3.50 7.09 10.58
C LEU A 48 -2.55 8.03 9.83
N GLU A 49 -2.73 9.34 9.97
CA GLU A 49 -1.78 10.35 9.46
C GLU A 49 -0.39 10.17 10.08
N SER A 50 -0.32 9.95 11.39
CA SER A 50 0.95 9.67 12.09
C SER A 50 1.61 8.39 11.59
N ALA A 51 0.83 7.34 11.31
CA ALA A 51 1.34 6.11 10.72
C ALA A 51 1.88 6.31 9.30
N ALA A 52 1.21 7.12 8.48
CA ALA A 52 1.68 7.47 7.15
C ALA A 52 3.01 8.23 7.19
N ASP A 53 3.15 9.18 8.11
CA ASP A 53 4.38 9.92 8.34
C ASP A 53 5.54 9.03 8.77
N LEU A 54 5.29 8.10 9.69
CA LEU A 54 6.28 7.12 10.11
C LEU A 54 6.75 6.27 8.92
N ALA A 55 5.81 5.74 8.13
CA ALA A 55 6.12 4.92 6.97
C ALA A 55 6.98 5.67 5.94
N ARG A 56 6.66 6.95 5.64
CA ARG A 56 7.45 7.79 4.73
C ARG A 56 8.88 8.02 5.21
N ARG A 57 9.07 8.33 6.50
CA ARG A 57 10.41 8.55 7.06
C ARG A 57 11.28 7.30 7.00
N THR A 58 10.68 6.13 7.16
CA THR A 58 11.37 4.84 7.05
C THR A 58 11.61 4.38 5.61
N ALA A 59 10.95 5.00 4.63
CA ALA A 59 11.16 4.72 3.21
C ALA A 59 12.37 5.48 2.64
N SER A 60 12.65 6.67 3.16
CA SER A 60 13.77 7.51 2.70
C SER A 60 15.08 7.31 3.47
N ALA A 61 15.13 6.34 4.39
CA ALA A 61 16.26 6.06 5.27
C ALA A 61 17.00 4.80 4.81
#